data_AF-A0A0L7K4Y5-F1
#
_entry.id   AF-A0A0L7K4Y5-F1
#
_cell.length_a   1.000
_cell.length_b   1.000
_cell.length_c   1.000
_cell.angle_alpha   90.00
_cell.angle_beta   90.00
_cell.angle_gamma   90.00
#
_symmetry.space_group_name_H-M   'P 1'
#
loop_
_entity.id
_entity.type
_entity.pdbx_description
1 polymer ?
#
loop_
_entity_poly.entity_id
_entity_poly.type
_entity_poly.pdbx_seq_one_letter_code
_entity_poly.pdbx_strand_id
1 'polypeptide(L)'
;MAESRKGSMGEPASTGPSRKESMASAGPSRKASRPERSGSVSAPKALDLDDVLVNELGQFGWFQLYNICLVAFPIIASAFMSEYIFSAAAIPHRCQIPECGETTKDHSFETDWLSSAIPESASGFASCERFAPVNGANGTLDYCPASFFTASTQQCDGFVYARDNSVVVGTLLVLPIIGFISDRFGRRVALVISVFNLGLIGLIRAFSVNYPMYLTLQILQTTLGAGTYSSAYIFAAEMVGPKYRVVTGATSSSMFAVGQVILGSVAWLVQPWRYMIMALHIPCFLIIAYYWLLSESVRWLLSKRKYAEARTVLEKVARFNKKQISEKSLESLTNPPSAPPS
;
A
#
# COMPACT_ATOMS: atom_id res chain seq x y z
N MET A 1 32.01 -16.04 -25.24
CA MET A 1 31.56 -17.21 -26.03
C MET A 1 30.05 -17.26 -25.90
N ALA A 2 29.20 -16.66 -26.74
CA ALA A 2 29.11 -16.57 -28.21
C ALA A 2 28.76 -17.91 -28.89
N GLU A 3 27.47 -18.04 -29.31
CA GLU A 3 26.90 -18.65 -30.54
C GLU A 3 25.41 -19.01 -30.24
N SER A 4 24.35 -18.46 -30.85
CA SER A 4 23.97 -18.06 -32.22
C SER A 4 23.63 -19.23 -33.16
N ARG A 5 22.34 -19.37 -33.52
CA ARG A 5 21.89 -19.88 -34.82
C ARG A 5 20.55 -19.28 -35.25
N LYS A 6 20.60 -18.55 -36.36
CA LYS A 6 19.49 -18.05 -37.18
C LYS A 6 19.03 -19.15 -38.15
N GLY A 7 17.78 -19.06 -38.60
CA GLY A 7 17.28 -19.70 -39.83
C GLY A 7 16.02 -18.98 -40.32
N SER A 8 16.04 -18.50 -41.56
CA SER A 8 15.05 -17.68 -42.26
C SER A 8 14.71 -18.36 -43.59
N MET A 9 13.45 -18.22 -44.04
CA MET A 9 12.92 -18.17 -45.43
C MET A 9 11.41 -18.51 -45.34
N GLY A 10 10.47 -17.96 -46.10
CA GLY A 10 10.44 -17.11 -47.29
C GLY A 10 9.01 -17.21 -47.87
N GLU A 11 8.49 -16.08 -48.36
CA GLU A 11 7.17 -15.82 -48.99
C GLU A 11 6.86 -16.70 -50.23
N PRO A 12 5.63 -16.72 -50.81
CA PRO A 12 5.16 -15.61 -51.66
C PRO A 12 3.64 -15.34 -51.77
N ALA A 13 3.34 -14.15 -52.31
CA ALA A 13 2.04 -13.63 -52.74
C ALA A 13 1.62 -14.09 -54.16
N SER A 14 0.31 -14.08 -54.46
CA SER A 14 -0.21 -14.12 -55.84
C SER A 14 -1.57 -13.41 -56.01
N THR A 15 -1.79 -12.92 -57.23
CA THR A 15 -2.67 -11.87 -57.76
C THR A 15 -3.99 -12.33 -58.44
N GLY A 16 -5.05 -11.49 -58.35
CA GLY A 16 -6.12 -11.22 -59.38
C GLY A 16 -7.21 -12.28 -59.64
N PRO A 17 -8.33 -11.98 -60.38
CA PRO A 17 -8.66 -10.78 -61.18
C PRO A 17 -10.13 -10.22 -61.09
N SER A 18 -10.35 -9.09 -61.77
CA SER A 18 -11.60 -8.30 -61.97
C SER A 18 -12.69 -8.93 -62.86
N ARG A 19 -13.97 -8.49 -62.69
CA ARG A 19 -14.97 -8.43 -63.78
C ARG A 19 -16.03 -7.30 -63.58
N LYS A 20 -16.01 -6.35 -64.53
CA LYS A 20 -17.07 -5.55 -65.24
C LYS A 20 -18.55 -5.79 -64.87
N GLU A 21 -19.55 -4.93 -65.07
CA GLU A 21 -19.77 -3.59 -65.69
C GLU A 21 -21.24 -3.19 -65.38
N SER A 22 -21.59 -1.89 -65.56
CA SER A 22 -22.89 -1.34 -66.02
C SER A 22 -23.59 -0.36 -65.05
N MET A 23 -24.26 0.73 -65.44
CA MET A 23 -24.11 1.76 -66.47
C MET A 23 -25.20 2.82 -66.13
N ALA A 24 -24.93 4.09 -66.51
CA ALA A 24 -25.90 5.13 -66.90
C ALA A 24 -26.56 6.09 -65.86
N SER A 25 -26.16 7.38 -66.00
CA SER A 25 -27.02 8.57 -66.33
C SER A 25 -27.97 9.14 -65.26
N ALA A 26 -28.19 10.45 -65.04
CA ALA A 26 -27.61 11.74 -65.47
C ALA A 26 -28.36 12.87 -64.69
N GLY A 27 -27.76 14.06 -64.54
CA GLY A 27 -28.50 15.30 -64.23
C GLY A 27 -27.78 16.29 -63.28
N PRO A 28 -27.48 17.54 -63.68
CA PRO A 28 -26.77 18.52 -62.84
C PRO A 28 -27.73 19.56 -62.22
N SER A 29 -27.50 19.98 -60.97
CA SER A 29 -28.02 21.28 -60.52
C SER A 29 -27.30 21.90 -59.31
N ARG A 30 -26.81 23.12 -59.58
CA ARG A 30 -26.68 24.31 -58.71
C ARG A 30 -25.68 24.31 -57.55
N LYS A 31 -24.60 25.08 -57.78
CA LYS A 31 -23.73 25.72 -56.79
C LYS A 31 -24.56 26.60 -55.83
N ALA A 32 -24.35 26.43 -54.52
CA ALA A 32 -24.65 27.43 -53.51
C ALA A 32 -23.41 27.61 -52.63
N SER A 33 -22.88 28.82 -52.62
CA SER A 33 -21.75 29.31 -51.84
C SER A 33 -22.06 29.27 -50.34
N ARG A 34 -21.13 28.74 -49.54
CA ARG A 34 -21.18 28.79 -48.07
C ARG A 34 -20.20 29.86 -47.56
N PRO A 35 -20.62 30.79 -46.69
CA PRO A 35 -19.76 31.88 -46.25
C PRO A 35 -18.71 31.39 -45.24
N GLU A 36 -17.53 32.01 -45.31
CA GLU A 36 -16.43 31.86 -44.38
C GLU A 36 -16.90 32.12 -42.94
N ARG A 37 -16.59 31.19 -42.03
CA ARG A 37 -16.82 31.35 -40.61
C ARG A 37 -15.66 32.17 -40.03
N SER A 38 -15.99 33.36 -39.57
CA SER A 38 -15.13 34.24 -38.79
C SER A 38 -14.47 33.49 -37.63
N GLY A 39 -13.23 33.88 -37.33
CA GLY A 39 -12.40 33.32 -36.28
C GLY A 39 -13.16 33.26 -34.94
N SER A 40 -13.32 32.04 -34.43
CA SER A 40 -13.72 31.84 -33.04
C SER A 40 -12.56 32.31 -32.17
N VAL A 41 -12.74 33.45 -31.50
CA VAL A 41 -11.99 33.77 -30.29
C VAL A 41 -12.23 32.60 -29.33
N SER A 42 -11.21 31.78 -29.12
CA SER A 42 -11.25 30.66 -28.19
C SER A 42 -11.65 31.21 -26.83
N ALA A 43 -12.77 30.73 -26.29
CA ALA A 43 -13.15 30.96 -24.90
C ALA A 43 -11.91 30.67 -24.01
N PRO A 44 -11.62 31.50 -22.99
CA PRO A 44 -10.48 31.27 -22.13
C PRO A 44 -10.64 29.86 -21.54
N LYS A 45 -9.66 28.98 -21.79
CA LYS A 45 -9.60 27.67 -21.13
C LYS A 45 -9.77 27.92 -19.63
N ALA A 46 -10.70 27.19 -19.00
CA ALA A 46 -10.80 27.17 -17.56
C ALA A 46 -9.39 26.85 -17.02
N LEU A 47 -8.81 27.80 -16.28
CA LEU A 47 -7.45 27.67 -15.77
C LEU A 47 -7.46 26.53 -14.76
N ASP A 48 -6.74 25.44 -15.04
CA ASP A 48 -6.64 24.33 -14.10
C ASP A 48 -5.59 24.66 -13.03
N LEU A 49 -5.74 24.10 -11.82
CA LEU A 49 -4.74 24.25 -10.76
C LEU A 49 -3.36 23.78 -11.24
N ASP A 50 -3.34 22.72 -12.05
CA ASP A 50 -2.11 22.20 -12.63
C ASP A 50 -1.42 23.23 -13.54
N ASP A 51 -2.16 24.07 -14.27
CA ASP A 51 -1.58 25.15 -15.07
C ASP A 51 -0.97 26.25 -14.21
N VAL A 52 -1.59 26.60 -13.09
CA VAL A 52 -1.05 27.61 -12.14
C VAL A 52 0.19 27.10 -11.43
N LEU A 53 0.20 25.81 -11.03
CA LEU A 53 1.37 25.17 -10.42
C LEU A 53 2.54 25.10 -11.40
N VAL A 54 2.27 24.84 -12.68
CA VAL A 54 3.30 24.74 -13.72
C VAL A 54 3.85 26.10 -14.11
N ASN A 55 2.98 27.10 -14.30
CA ASN A 55 3.37 28.36 -14.92
C ASN A 55 3.71 29.48 -13.92
N GLU A 56 3.16 29.46 -12.70
CA GLU A 56 3.31 30.57 -11.74
C GLU A 56 4.06 30.17 -10.47
N LEU A 57 3.61 29.11 -9.78
CA LEU A 57 4.12 28.75 -8.45
C LEU A 57 5.34 27.83 -8.47
N GLY A 58 5.61 27.21 -9.61
CA GLY A 58 6.67 26.21 -9.77
C GLY A 58 6.23 24.81 -9.32
N GLN A 59 6.59 23.81 -10.12
CA GLN A 59 6.18 22.42 -9.92
C GLN A 59 6.82 21.75 -8.69
N PHE A 60 7.94 22.30 -8.19
CA PHE A 60 8.67 21.83 -7.00
C PHE A 60 9.44 22.99 -6.35
N GLY A 61 9.19 23.26 -5.07
CA GLY A 61 9.80 24.34 -4.30
C GLY A 61 9.98 23.97 -2.83
N TRP A 62 10.47 24.91 -2.02
CA TRP A 62 10.75 24.69 -0.60
C TRP A 62 9.51 24.30 0.20
N PHE A 63 8.35 24.85 -0.15
CA PHE A 63 7.09 24.46 0.48
C PHE A 63 6.75 22.99 0.23
N GLN A 64 6.88 22.53 -1.02
CA GLN A 64 6.61 21.14 -1.39
C GLN A 64 7.61 20.20 -0.71
N LEU A 65 8.90 20.55 -0.69
CA LEU A 65 9.92 19.77 -0.01
C LEU A 65 9.64 19.67 1.50
N TYR A 66 9.29 20.79 2.15
CA TYR A 66 8.90 20.82 3.57
C TYR A 66 7.72 19.88 3.86
N ASN A 67 6.66 19.92 3.06
CA ASN A 67 5.51 19.02 3.23
C ASN A 67 5.86 17.56 2.95
N ILE A 68 6.70 17.26 1.95
CA ILE A 68 7.17 15.89 1.68
C ILE A 68 7.99 15.36 2.87
N CYS A 69 8.89 16.17 3.43
CA CYS A 69 9.68 15.80 4.61
C CYS A 69 8.78 15.53 5.82
N LEU A 70 7.74 16.34 6.03
CA LEU A 70 6.76 16.07 7.08
C LEU A 70 6.02 14.75 6.82
N VAL A 71 5.51 14.53 5.61
CA VAL A 71 4.72 13.34 5.27
C VAL A 71 5.56 12.05 5.25
N ALA A 72 6.89 12.15 5.17
CA ALA A 72 7.79 11.01 5.30
C ALA A 72 7.62 10.29 6.65
N PHE A 73 7.40 11.02 7.75
CA PHE A 73 7.20 10.41 9.07
C PHE A 73 5.96 9.50 9.13
N PRO A 74 4.75 9.95 8.76
CA PRO A 74 3.57 9.08 8.63
C PRO A 74 3.78 7.85 7.74
N ILE A 75 4.51 8.01 6.63
CA ILE A 75 4.82 6.91 5.72
C ILE A 75 5.71 5.88 6.40
N ILE A 76 6.77 6.31 7.09
CA ILE A 76 7.64 5.45 7.90
C ILE A 76 6.81 4.74 8.98
N ALA A 77 5.99 5.49 9.73
CA ALA A 77 5.16 4.94 10.79
C ALA A 77 4.17 3.88 10.28
N SER A 78 3.67 4.02 9.05
CA SER A 78 2.77 3.03 8.45
C SER A 78 3.43 1.65 8.27
N ALA A 79 4.75 1.58 8.11
CA ALA A 79 5.50 0.32 8.03
C ALA A 79 5.49 -0.43 9.36
N PHE A 80 5.32 0.27 10.48
CA PHE A 80 5.30 -0.35 11.81
C PHE A 80 4.08 -1.23 12.02
N MET A 81 3.04 -1.17 11.18
CA MET A 81 1.93 -2.14 11.19
C MET A 81 2.36 -3.59 10.89
N SER A 82 3.57 -3.79 10.40
CA SER A 82 4.17 -5.12 10.18
C SER A 82 4.92 -5.65 11.40
N GLU A 83 4.92 -4.94 12.52
CA GLU A 83 5.60 -5.35 13.75
C GLU A 83 5.09 -6.66 14.34
N TYR A 84 3.85 -7.04 14.03
CA TYR A 84 3.27 -8.33 14.41
C TYR A 84 4.13 -9.53 14.00
N ILE A 85 4.98 -9.41 12.97
CA ILE A 85 5.92 -10.46 12.55
C ILE A 85 6.92 -10.80 13.67
N PHE A 86 7.29 -9.81 14.49
CA PHE A 86 8.25 -9.97 15.58
C PHE A 86 7.60 -10.18 16.95
N SER A 87 6.31 -9.87 17.09
CA SER A 87 5.58 -10.01 18.37
C SER A 87 4.54 -11.12 18.38
N ALA A 88 4.15 -11.67 17.23
CA ALA A 88 3.38 -12.91 17.19
C ALA A 88 4.25 -14.06 17.70
N ALA A 89 3.69 -14.87 18.61
CA ALA A 89 4.33 -16.11 19.02
C ALA A 89 4.61 -16.96 17.78
N ALA A 90 5.77 -17.61 17.74
CA ALA A 90 6.03 -18.66 16.76
C ALA A 90 4.84 -19.62 16.80
N ILE A 91 4.21 -19.86 15.65
CA ILE A 91 3.13 -20.84 15.56
C ILE A 91 3.74 -22.15 16.06
N PRO A 92 3.16 -22.80 17.09
CA PRO A 92 3.63 -24.08 17.54
C PRO A 92 3.74 -24.99 16.33
N HIS A 93 4.96 -25.41 16.05
CA HIS A 93 5.28 -26.23 14.90
C HIS A 93 6.10 -27.40 15.41
N ARG A 94 5.92 -28.51 14.71
CA ARG A 94 6.61 -29.75 14.97
C ARG A 94 7.13 -30.31 13.65
N CYS A 95 8.01 -31.27 13.76
CA CYS A 95 8.53 -31.95 12.60
C CYS A 95 7.46 -32.80 11.92
N GLN A 96 7.47 -32.79 10.60
CA GLN A 96 6.69 -33.71 9.79
C GLN A 96 7.33 -35.10 9.89
N ILE A 97 6.50 -36.14 10.02
CA ILE A 97 6.92 -37.54 10.16
C ILE A 97 6.39 -38.38 8.98
N PRO A 98 7.09 -38.40 7.84
CA PRO A 98 6.66 -39.14 6.65
C PRO A 98 6.47 -40.63 6.89
N GLU A 99 7.26 -41.21 7.80
CA GLU A 99 7.25 -42.62 8.14
C GLU A 99 5.97 -43.05 8.87
N CYS A 100 5.17 -42.10 9.36
CA CYS A 100 3.83 -42.32 9.90
C CYS A 100 2.72 -41.96 8.88
N GLY A 101 3.05 -41.79 7.60
CA GLY A 101 2.06 -41.46 6.56
C GLY A 101 1.73 -39.97 6.42
N GLU A 102 2.47 -39.06 7.08
CA GLU A 102 2.32 -37.62 6.89
C GLU A 102 2.89 -37.17 5.55
N THR A 103 2.04 -37.08 4.53
CA THR A 103 2.43 -36.71 3.16
C THR A 103 2.09 -35.27 2.78
N THR A 104 1.24 -34.59 3.56
CA THR A 104 0.74 -33.23 3.28
C THR A 104 0.83 -32.36 4.54
N LYS A 105 0.59 -31.05 4.41
CA LYS A 105 0.67 -30.08 5.52
C LYS A 105 -0.60 -29.98 6.38
N ASP A 106 -1.68 -30.67 5.98
CA ASP A 106 -3.03 -30.50 6.56
C ASP A 106 -3.37 -31.55 7.65
N HIS A 107 -2.36 -32.18 8.25
CA HIS A 107 -2.58 -33.23 9.25
C HIS A 107 -2.73 -32.67 10.67
N SER A 108 -3.42 -33.40 11.53
CA SER A 108 -3.67 -32.97 12.91
C SER A 108 -2.35 -32.74 13.66
N PHE A 109 -2.24 -31.59 14.31
CA PHE A 109 -1.03 -31.21 15.03
C PHE A 109 -0.75 -32.14 16.22
N GLU A 110 -1.78 -32.62 16.90
CA GLU A 110 -1.69 -33.60 17.98
C GLU A 110 -2.16 -34.97 17.48
N THR A 111 -1.34 -35.99 17.72
CA THR A 111 -1.63 -37.40 17.45
C THR A 111 -1.14 -38.25 18.63
N ASP A 112 -1.78 -39.38 18.89
CA ASP A 112 -1.49 -40.21 20.08
C ASP A 112 -0.08 -40.82 20.06
N TRP A 113 0.50 -41.00 18.87
CA TRP A 113 1.83 -41.57 18.68
C TRP A 113 2.97 -40.53 18.71
N LEU A 114 2.65 -39.23 18.86
CA LEU A 114 3.63 -38.16 18.66
C LEU A 114 4.82 -38.21 19.64
N SER A 115 4.57 -38.64 20.88
CA SER A 115 5.59 -38.84 21.92
C SER A 115 6.62 -39.90 21.58
N SER A 116 6.30 -40.79 20.64
CA SER A 116 7.23 -41.82 20.17
C SER A 116 8.14 -41.33 19.03
N ALA A 117 7.74 -40.26 18.33
CA ALA A 117 8.41 -39.75 17.13
C ALA A 117 9.19 -38.44 17.38
N ILE A 118 8.81 -37.66 18.39
CA ILE A 118 9.41 -36.35 18.69
C ILE A 118 9.77 -36.26 20.17
N PRO A 119 10.99 -35.81 20.52
CA PRO A 119 11.38 -35.64 21.92
C PRO A 119 10.58 -34.53 22.61
N GLU A 120 10.33 -34.70 23.91
CA GLU A 120 9.72 -33.67 24.75
C GLU A 120 10.72 -32.56 25.10
N SER A 121 10.20 -31.35 25.23
CA SER A 121 10.89 -30.11 25.56
C SER A 121 10.13 -29.40 26.68
N ALA A 122 10.74 -28.36 27.27
CA ALA A 122 10.16 -27.60 28.38
C ALA A 122 8.79 -26.96 28.06
N SER A 123 8.42 -26.83 26.79
CA SER A 123 7.17 -26.23 26.32
C SER A 123 6.25 -27.19 25.54
N GLY A 124 6.48 -28.51 25.58
CA GLY A 124 5.73 -29.51 24.80
C GLY A 124 6.67 -30.39 23.97
N PHE A 125 6.43 -30.55 22.68
CA PHE A 125 7.34 -31.27 21.78
C PHE A 125 8.46 -30.37 21.24
N ALA A 126 9.62 -30.94 20.93
CA ALA A 126 10.69 -30.23 20.24
C ALA A 126 10.23 -29.74 18.86
N SER A 127 10.48 -28.47 18.55
CA SER A 127 10.02 -27.87 17.29
C SER A 127 10.96 -28.10 16.10
N CYS A 128 12.21 -28.45 16.35
CA CYS A 128 13.25 -28.53 15.31
C CYS A 128 13.96 -29.89 15.21
N GLU A 129 13.62 -30.84 16.08
CA GLU A 129 14.28 -32.15 16.14
C GLU A 129 13.25 -33.28 16.23
N ARG A 130 13.55 -34.41 15.58
CA ARG A 130 12.75 -35.64 15.61
C ARG A 130 13.63 -36.85 15.86
N PHE A 131 13.06 -37.96 16.31
CA PHE A 131 13.80 -39.22 16.39
C PHE A 131 14.10 -39.77 14.99
N ALA A 132 15.29 -40.35 14.81
CA ALA A 132 15.72 -40.90 13.53
C ALA A 132 14.93 -42.18 13.20
N PRO A 133 14.38 -42.32 11.99
CA PRO A 133 13.60 -43.49 11.59
C PRO A 133 14.48 -44.72 11.43
N VAL A 134 13.91 -45.89 11.72
CA VAL A 134 14.53 -47.19 11.41
C VAL A 134 14.28 -47.52 9.93
N ASN A 135 15.28 -48.11 9.26
CA ASN A 135 15.17 -48.50 7.85
C ASN A 135 13.95 -49.40 7.61
N GLY A 136 13.06 -48.98 6.70
CA GLY A 136 11.86 -49.73 6.32
C GLY A 136 10.61 -49.44 7.16
N ALA A 137 10.65 -48.44 8.05
CA ALA A 137 9.46 -47.94 8.73
C ALA A 137 8.43 -47.43 7.71
N ASN A 138 7.21 -47.96 7.79
CA ASN A 138 6.09 -47.57 6.93
C ASN A 138 4.78 -47.69 7.71
N GLY A 139 4.42 -46.62 8.40
CA GLY A 139 3.23 -46.48 9.22
C GLY A 139 2.12 -45.71 8.53
N THR A 140 1.00 -45.58 9.25
CA THR A 140 -0.14 -44.75 8.86
C THR A 140 -0.47 -43.76 9.97
N LEU A 141 -1.34 -42.79 9.68
CA LEU A 141 -1.75 -41.77 10.64
C LEU A 141 -2.36 -42.36 11.93
N ASP A 142 -2.99 -43.54 11.85
CA ASP A 142 -3.57 -44.23 13.00
C ASP A 142 -2.63 -45.27 13.63
N TYR A 143 -1.52 -45.59 12.96
CA TYR A 143 -0.59 -46.64 13.40
C TYR A 143 0.86 -46.21 13.17
N CYS A 144 1.47 -45.67 14.22
CA CYS A 144 2.90 -45.37 14.24
C CYS A 144 3.55 -45.77 15.58
N PRO A 145 4.06 -47.00 15.71
CA PRO A 145 4.67 -47.48 16.94
C PRO A 145 6.08 -46.92 17.16
N ALA A 146 6.50 -46.82 18.43
CA ALA A 146 7.84 -46.38 18.81
C ALA A 146 8.99 -47.22 18.22
N SER A 147 8.74 -48.47 17.82
CA SER A 147 9.72 -49.33 17.16
C SER A 147 10.21 -48.80 15.81
N PHE A 148 9.51 -47.82 15.24
CA PHE A 148 9.91 -47.18 13.98
C PHE A 148 10.97 -46.09 14.18
N PHE A 149 11.30 -45.74 15.43
CA PHE A 149 12.22 -44.66 15.75
C PHE A 149 13.38 -45.15 16.62
N THR A 150 14.54 -44.53 16.42
CA THR A 150 15.76 -44.78 17.19
C THR A 150 15.90 -43.70 18.27
N ALA A 151 16.67 -43.98 19.32
CA ALA A 151 16.96 -43.01 20.38
C ALA A 151 17.81 -41.79 19.93
N SER A 152 18.41 -41.82 18.74
CA SER A 152 19.16 -40.70 18.16
C SER A 152 18.22 -39.68 17.53
N THR A 153 18.46 -38.39 17.76
CA THR A 153 17.69 -37.30 17.14
C THR A 153 18.33 -36.86 15.82
N GLN A 154 17.51 -36.31 14.93
CA GLN A 154 17.90 -35.69 13.67
C GLN A 154 17.10 -34.40 13.41
N GLN A 155 17.64 -33.53 12.56
CA GLN A 155 16.98 -32.31 12.12
C GLN A 155 15.80 -32.63 11.19
N CYS A 156 14.86 -31.69 11.08
CA CYS A 156 13.59 -31.91 10.41
C CYS A 156 13.60 -31.43 8.96
N ASP A 157 13.12 -32.27 8.04
CA ASP A 157 13.04 -31.97 6.61
C ASP A 157 11.76 -31.20 6.24
N GLY A 158 10.75 -31.26 7.09
CA GLY A 158 9.44 -30.63 6.91
C GLY A 158 8.78 -30.32 8.26
N PHE A 159 7.77 -29.46 8.25
CA PHE A 159 7.10 -28.96 9.45
C PHE A 159 5.58 -28.99 9.31
N VAL A 160 4.90 -29.31 10.42
CA VAL A 160 3.44 -29.26 10.60
C VAL A 160 3.12 -28.18 11.64
N TYR A 161 2.13 -27.34 11.37
CA TYR A 161 1.78 -26.16 12.18
C TYR A 161 0.46 -26.38 12.93
N ALA A 162 0.37 -25.93 14.19
CA ALA A 162 -0.80 -26.15 15.03
C ALA A 162 -2.07 -25.39 14.61
N ARG A 163 -1.91 -24.30 13.85
CA ARG A 163 -3.02 -23.45 13.38
C ARG A 163 -2.70 -22.87 12.00
N ASP A 164 -3.63 -23.04 11.06
CA ASP A 164 -3.58 -22.46 9.71
C ASP A 164 -4.27 -21.08 9.63
N ASN A 165 -4.78 -20.57 10.74
CA ASN A 165 -5.44 -19.26 10.79
C ASN A 165 -4.39 -18.14 10.61
N SER A 166 -4.05 -17.87 9.35
CA SER A 166 -3.26 -16.73 8.94
C SER A 166 -4.00 -15.43 9.30
N VAL A 167 -3.35 -14.58 10.10
CA VAL A 167 -3.89 -13.29 10.52
C VAL A 167 -3.69 -12.28 9.39
N VAL A 168 -4.48 -12.40 8.32
CA VAL A 168 -4.52 -11.42 7.23
C VAL A 168 -5.97 -11.02 6.89
N VAL A 169 -6.84 -10.95 7.91
CA VAL A 169 -8.28 -10.64 7.71
C VAL A 169 -8.59 -9.15 7.96
N GLY A 170 -7.65 -8.35 8.48
CA GLY A 170 -7.91 -6.98 8.93
C GLY A 170 -7.94 -5.87 7.85
N THR A 171 -7.46 -6.11 6.63
CA THR A 171 -7.12 -4.98 5.73
C THR A 171 -8.22 -4.60 4.73
N LEU A 172 -9.15 -5.49 4.38
CA LEU A 172 -10.03 -5.25 3.23
C LEU A 172 -11.31 -4.45 3.53
N LEU A 173 -11.86 -4.52 4.75
CA LEU A 173 -13.17 -3.94 5.05
C LEU A 173 -13.14 -2.43 5.38
N VAL A 174 -11.97 -1.85 5.69
CA VAL A 174 -11.89 -0.47 6.23
C VAL A 174 -11.20 0.54 5.33
N LEU A 175 -10.56 0.10 4.25
CA LEU A 175 -10.11 1.00 3.19
C LEU A 175 -11.23 1.93 2.66
N PRO A 176 -12.50 1.47 2.48
CA PRO A 176 -13.59 2.37 2.08
C PRO A 176 -13.92 3.44 3.12
N ILE A 177 -13.80 3.13 4.42
CA ILE A 177 -14.14 4.06 5.51
C ILE A 177 -13.12 5.19 5.59
N ILE A 178 -11.82 4.87 5.57
CA ILE A 178 -10.79 5.92 5.59
C ILE A 178 -10.83 6.75 4.29
N GLY A 179 -11.09 6.12 3.14
CA GLY A 179 -11.35 6.84 1.89
C GLY A 179 -12.50 7.84 2.02
N PHE A 180 -13.63 7.40 2.59
CA PHE A 180 -14.78 8.26 2.86
C PHE A 180 -14.44 9.44 3.79
N ILE A 181 -13.68 9.20 4.86
CA ILE A 181 -13.26 10.25 5.81
C ILE A 181 -12.34 11.26 5.10
N SER A 182 -11.35 10.78 4.35
CA SER A 182 -10.43 11.63 3.57
C SER A 182 -11.18 12.53 2.60
N ASP A 183 -12.16 11.97 1.90
CA ASP A 183 -13.00 12.70 0.95
C ASP A 183 -13.98 13.66 1.59
N ARG A 184 -14.47 13.37 2.80
CA ARG A 184 -15.48 14.22 3.46
C ARG A 184 -14.87 15.31 4.33
N PHE A 185 -13.81 15.02 5.07
CA PHE A 185 -13.26 15.88 6.13
C PHE A 185 -11.91 16.52 5.78
N GLY A 186 -11.24 16.05 4.72
CA GLY A 186 -9.96 16.59 4.28
C GLY A 186 -8.81 15.62 4.47
N ARG A 187 -7.75 15.81 3.68
CA ARG A 187 -6.64 14.86 3.60
C ARG A 187 -5.77 14.96 4.84
N ARG A 188 -5.53 16.19 5.33
CA ARG A 188 -4.78 16.42 6.58
C ARG A 188 -5.48 15.79 7.78
N VAL A 189 -6.79 15.97 7.91
CA VAL A 189 -7.58 15.44 9.03
C VAL A 189 -7.57 13.91 9.01
N ALA A 190 -7.80 13.31 7.83
CA ALA A 190 -7.73 11.86 7.69
C ALA A 190 -6.35 11.29 8.04
N LEU A 191 -5.27 11.97 7.63
CA LEU A 191 -3.91 11.56 7.97
C LEU A 191 -3.65 11.60 9.48
N VAL A 192 -3.99 12.71 10.15
CA VAL A 192 -3.79 12.87 11.60
C VAL A 192 -4.60 11.82 12.37
N ILE A 193 -5.88 11.63 12.02
CA ILE A 193 -6.74 10.62 12.66
C ILE A 193 -6.18 9.21 12.46
N SER A 194 -5.72 8.87 11.26
CA SER A 194 -5.23 7.51 10.96
C SER A 194 -3.96 7.18 11.74
N VAL A 195 -2.97 8.08 11.74
CA VAL A 195 -1.70 7.88 12.48
C VAL A 195 -1.92 7.93 13.99
N PHE A 196 -2.82 8.81 14.48
CA PHE A 196 -3.14 8.87 15.90
C PHE A 196 -3.78 7.56 16.38
N ASN A 197 -4.75 7.02 15.64
CA ASN A 197 -5.36 5.73 15.96
C ASN A 197 -4.34 4.59 15.86
N LEU A 198 -3.48 4.60 14.84
CA LEU A 198 -2.36 3.64 14.70
C LEU A 198 -1.49 3.64 15.97
N GLY A 199 -1.04 4.81 16.42
CA GLY A 199 -0.22 4.96 17.64
C GLY A 199 -0.96 4.55 18.91
N LEU A 200 -2.21 5.00 19.07
CA LEU A 200 -3.03 4.74 20.25
C LEU A 200 -3.34 3.26 20.43
N ILE A 201 -3.85 2.60 19.39
CA ILE A 201 -4.24 1.20 19.46
C ILE A 201 -3.00 0.31 19.60
N GLY A 202 -1.91 0.64 18.88
CA GLY A 202 -0.63 -0.06 19.04
C GLY A 202 -0.09 0.05 20.47
N LEU A 203 -0.18 1.22 21.10
CA LEU A 203 0.23 1.40 22.49
C LEU A 203 -0.65 0.60 23.45
N ILE A 204 -1.98 0.62 23.28
CA ILE A 204 -2.91 -0.19 24.10
C ILE A 204 -2.60 -1.69 23.93
N ARG A 205 -2.26 -2.13 22.71
CA ARG A 205 -1.86 -3.53 22.41
C ARG A 205 -0.61 -3.95 23.19
N ALA A 206 0.34 -3.05 23.45
CA ALA A 206 1.52 -3.37 24.27
C ALA A 206 1.16 -3.80 25.71
N PHE A 207 -0.02 -3.41 26.20
CA PHE A 207 -0.53 -3.79 27.53
C PHE A 207 -1.51 -4.97 27.50
N SER A 208 -1.64 -5.67 26.37
CA SER A 208 -2.55 -6.82 26.28
C SER A 208 -2.18 -7.92 27.28
N VAL A 209 -3.18 -8.41 28.03
CA VAL A 209 -3.00 -9.42 29.08
C VAL A 209 -3.28 -10.85 28.62
N ASN A 210 -3.97 -11.01 27.48
CA ASN A 210 -4.29 -12.31 26.91
C ASN A 210 -4.20 -12.27 25.37
N TYR A 211 -4.08 -13.45 24.76
CA TYR A 211 -3.94 -13.60 23.31
C TYR A 211 -5.16 -13.08 22.51
N PRO A 212 -6.41 -13.32 22.93
CA PRO A 212 -7.57 -12.74 22.24
C PRO A 212 -7.55 -11.20 22.22
N MET A 213 -7.24 -10.54 23.33
CA MET A 213 -7.11 -9.08 23.41
C MET A 213 -5.98 -8.58 22.49
N TYR A 214 -4.85 -9.28 22.44
CA TYR A 214 -3.78 -8.95 21.52
C TYR A 214 -4.26 -9.00 20.06
N LEU A 215 -4.96 -10.08 19.67
CA LEU A 215 -5.48 -10.26 18.31
C LEU A 215 -6.56 -9.24 17.95
N THR A 216 -7.52 -8.95 18.85
CA THR A 216 -8.56 -7.97 18.55
C THR A 216 -7.96 -6.57 18.37
N LEU A 217 -6.98 -6.19 19.19
CA LEU A 217 -6.27 -4.93 19.06
C LEU A 217 -5.40 -4.90 17.80
N GLN A 218 -4.76 -6.01 17.41
CA GLN A 218 -4.04 -6.13 16.13
C GLN A 218 -4.97 -5.88 14.94
N ILE A 219 -6.12 -6.54 14.92
CA ILE A 219 -7.11 -6.38 13.86
C ILE A 219 -7.58 -4.92 13.86
N LEU A 220 -7.93 -4.36 15.01
CA LEU A 220 -8.39 -2.98 15.11
C LEU A 220 -7.34 -1.96 14.64
N GLN A 221 -6.07 -2.17 15.02
CA GLN A 221 -4.95 -1.31 14.61
C GLN A 221 -4.71 -1.36 13.11
N THR A 222 -4.63 -2.56 12.53
CA THR A 222 -4.43 -2.73 11.07
C THR A 222 -5.61 -2.16 10.29
N THR A 223 -6.82 -2.33 10.82
CA THR A 223 -8.07 -1.83 10.25
C THR A 223 -8.09 -0.31 10.20
N LEU A 224 -7.93 0.36 11.34
CA LEU A 224 -7.99 1.83 11.44
C LEU A 224 -6.71 2.51 10.92
N GLY A 225 -5.59 1.80 10.88
CA GLY A 225 -4.29 2.27 10.40
C GLY A 225 -4.05 2.06 8.90
N ALA A 226 -4.77 1.15 8.23
CA ALA A 226 -4.53 0.77 6.82
C ALA A 226 -4.52 1.95 5.85
N GLY A 227 -5.31 2.99 6.12
CA GLY A 227 -5.39 4.19 5.28
C GLY A 227 -4.26 5.20 5.50
N THR A 228 -3.33 4.95 6.42
CA THR A 228 -2.23 5.88 6.74
C THR A 228 -1.31 6.09 5.54
N TYR A 229 -0.80 5.00 4.95
CA TYR A 229 0.10 5.08 3.81
C TYR A 229 -0.57 5.75 2.60
N SER A 230 -1.80 5.32 2.28
CA SER A 230 -2.53 5.86 1.12
C SER A 230 -2.88 7.33 1.31
N SER A 231 -3.33 7.74 2.51
CA SER A 231 -3.66 9.14 2.81
C SER A 231 -2.42 10.03 2.78
N ALA A 232 -1.29 9.55 3.32
CA ALA A 232 -0.01 10.24 3.27
C ALA A 232 0.48 10.42 1.82
N TYR A 233 0.47 9.34 1.04
CA TYR A 233 0.86 9.37 -0.36
C TYR A 233 -0.02 10.31 -1.19
N ILE A 234 -1.35 10.22 -1.06
CA ILE A 234 -2.29 11.09 -1.78
C ILE A 234 -2.03 12.55 -1.41
N PHE A 235 -1.88 12.86 -0.12
CA PHE A 235 -1.57 14.21 0.33
C PHE A 235 -0.26 14.74 -0.29
N ALA A 236 0.81 13.95 -0.30
CA ALA A 236 2.07 14.33 -0.93
C ALA A 236 1.94 14.51 -2.46
N ALA A 237 1.21 13.63 -3.14
CA ALA A 237 0.99 13.68 -4.58
C ALA A 237 0.12 14.87 -5.02
N GLU A 238 -0.85 15.28 -4.19
CA GLU A 238 -1.71 16.44 -4.44
C GLU A 238 -0.95 17.78 -4.28
N MET A 239 0.13 17.80 -3.48
CA MET A 239 0.97 18.98 -3.20
C MET A 239 2.00 19.29 -4.31
N VAL A 240 2.36 18.30 -5.11
CA VAL A 240 3.36 18.45 -6.18
C VAL A 240 2.71 18.64 -7.55
N GLY A 241 3.45 19.27 -8.47
CA GLY A 241 3.04 19.35 -9.87
C GLY A 241 3.04 17.97 -10.55
N PRO A 242 2.32 17.80 -11.68
CA PRO A 242 2.16 16.53 -12.38
C PRO A 242 3.48 15.80 -12.70
N LYS A 243 4.53 16.56 -13.08
CA LYS A 243 5.86 16.02 -13.41
C LYS A 243 6.53 15.28 -12.26
N TYR A 244 6.29 15.69 -11.01
CA TYR A 244 6.97 15.14 -9.83
C TYR A 244 6.15 14.08 -9.09
N ARG A 245 4.93 13.75 -9.55
CA ARG A 245 4.09 12.73 -8.90
C ARG A 245 4.74 11.35 -8.89
N VAL A 246 5.41 10.96 -9.98
CA VAL A 246 6.14 9.68 -10.07
C VAL A 246 7.29 9.63 -9.05
N VAL A 247 8.09 10.69 -8.97
CA VAL A 247 9.18 10.80 -7.99
C VAL A 247 8.64 10.79 -6.56
N THR A 248 7.49 11.43 -6.32
CA THR A 248 6.82 11.42 -5.01
C THR A 248 6.36 10.02 -4.62
N GLY A 249 5.84 9.24 -5.57
CA GLY A 249 5.54 7.82 -5.39
C GLY A 249 6.78 7.00 -5.04
N ALA A 250 7.84 7.11 -5.85
CA ALA A 250 9.10 6.41 -5.58
C ALA A 250 9.71 6.78 -4.22
N THR A 251 9.67 8.07 -3.86
CA THR A 251 10.12 8.56 -2.56
C THR A 251 9.29 7.98 -1.43
N SER A 252 7.96 7.95 -1.58
CA SER A 252 7.04 7.38 -0.58
C SER A 252 7.32 5.89 -0.35
N SER A 253 7.48 5.11 -1.43
CA SER A 253 7.85 3.69 -1.31
C SER A 253 9.22 3.50 -0.65
N SER A 254 10.18 4.37 -0.95
CA SER A 254 11.51 4.34 -0.31
C SER A 254 11.42 4.64 1.18
N MET A 255 10.61 5.63 1.60
CA MET A 255 10.39 5.94 3.01
C MET A 255 9.68 4.79 3.74
N PHE A 256 8.77 4.08 3.08
CA PHE A 256 8.16 2.87 3.66
C PHE A 256 9.21 1.78 3.89
N ALA A 257 10.12 1.55 2.93
CA ALA A 257 11.22 0.61 3.09
C ALA A 257 12.16 1.00 4.24
N VAL A 258 12.46 2.30 4.40
CA VAL A 258 13.20 2.80 5.57
C VAL A 258 12.46 2.46 6.88
N GLY A 259 11.13 2.61 6.91
CA GLY A 259 10.33 2.19 8.06
C GLY A 259 10.43 0.70 8.39
N GLN A 260 10.49 -0.18 7.38
CA GLN A 260 10.73 -1.62 7.57
C GLN A 260 12.13 -1.90 8.14
N VAL A 261 13.16 -1.18 7.69
CA VAL A 261 14.52 -1.29 8.24
C VAL A 261 14.55 -0.82 9.71
N ILE A 262 13.88 0.28 10.03
CA ILE A 262 13.75 0.77 11.41
C ILE A 262 13.04 -0.28 12.27
N LEU A 263 11.93 -0.84 11.79
CA LEU A 263 11.21 -1.90 12.48
C LEU A 263 12.11 -3.08 12.82
N GLY A 264 12.83 -3.64 11.83
CA GLY A 264 13.75 -4.76 12.05
C GLY A 264 14.90 -4.41 13.00
N SER A 265 15.41 -3.18 12.92
CA SER A 265 16.47 -2.69 13.82
C SER A 265 15.99 -2.57 15.26
N VAL A 266 14.78 -2.04 15.48
CA VAL A 266 14.17 -1.92 16.81
C VAL A 266 13.85 -3.30 17.38
N ALA A 267 13.35 -4.24 16.56
CA ALA A 267 13.12 -5.62 16.98
C ALA A 267 14.41 -6.34 17.40
N TRP A 268 15.52 -6.06 16.72
CA TRP A 268 16.82 -6.60 17.09
C TRP A 268 17.38 -6.00 18.39
N LEU A 269 17.25 -4.69 18.59
CA LEU A 269 17.76 -3.98 19.77
C LEU A 269 16.89 -4.18 21.02
N VAL A 270 15.56 -4.29 20.84
CA VAL A 270 14.57 -4.37 21.92
C VAL A 270 13.80 -5.68 21.79
N GLN A 271 14.36 -6.74 22.36
CA GLN A 271 13.75 -8.08 22.28
C GLN A 271 12.42 -8.24 23.04
N PRO A 272 12.18 -7.59 24.20
CA PRO A 272 10.87 -7.70 24.84
C PRO A 272 9.80 -7.01 23.99
N TRP A 273 8.90 -7.82 23.43
CA TRP A 273 7.90 -7.39 22.45
C TRP A 273 7.05 -6.19 22.91
N ARG A 274 6.76 -6.07 24.22
CA ARG A 274 6.00 -4.93 24.76
C ARG A 274 6.75 -3.61 24.61
N TYR A 275 8.02 -3.58 24.99
CA TYR A 275 8.85 -2.38 24.88
C TYR A 275 9.14 -2.05 23.41
N MET A 276 9.30 -3.07 22.56
CA MET A 276 9.41 -2.91 21.11
C MET A 276 8.19 -2.18 20.53
N ILE A 277 6.98 -2.64 20.86
CA ILE A 277 5.74 -2.00 20.40
C ILE A 277 5.67 -0.55 20.88
N MET A 278 5.98 -0.30 22.16
CA MET A 278 6.00 1.05 22.73
C MET A 278 6.99 1.96 22.01
N ALA A 279 8.21 1.49 21.77
CA ALA A 279 9.26 2.25 21.09
C ALA A 279 8.86 2.67 19.67
N LEU A 280 8.10 1.83 18.96
CA LEU A 280 7.62 2.11 17.60
C LEU A 280 6.41 3.08 17.60
N HIS A 281 5.48 2.94 18.55
CA HIS A 281 4.19 3.63 18.51
C HIS A 281 4.13 4.94 19.32
N ILE A 282 4.98 5.10 20.35
CA ILE A 282 5.05 6.36 21.10
C ILE A 282 5.45 7.54 20.20
N PRO A 283 6.45 7.42 19.29
CA PRO A 283 6.78 8.52 18.37
C PRO A 283 5.61 8.93 17.46
N CYS A 284 4.65 8.05 17.16
CA CYS A 284 3.50 8.37 16.31
C CYS A 284 2.63 9.51 16.85
N PHE A 285 2.64 9.77 18.17
CA PHE A 285 1.90 10.89 18.77
C PHE A 285 2.44 12.26 18.39
N LEU A 286 3.65 12.35 17.81
CA LEU A 286 4.14 13.58 17.18
C LEU A 286 3.19 14.08 16.09
N ILE A 287 2.34 13.21 15.51
CA ILE A 287 1.35 13.59 14.50
C ILE A 287 0.35 14.64 14.98
N ILE A 288 0.10 14.78 16.28
CA ILE A 288 -0.83 15.79 16.80
C ILE A 288 -0.35 17.19 16.40
N ALA A 289 0.96 17.44 16.46
CA ALA A 289 1.54 18.72 16.03
C ALA A 289 1.34 18.99 14.52
N TYR A 290 1.21 17.94 13.71
CA TYR A 290 1.07 18.05 12.25
C TYR A 290 -0.25 18.71 11.85
N TYR A 291 -1.27 18.69 12.71
CA TYR A 291 -2.50 19.43 12.47
C TYR A 291 -2.23 20.94 12.26
N TRP A 292 -1.27 21.50 13.00
CA TRP A 292 -0.87 22.91 12.86
C TRP A 292 0.24 23.13 11.83
N LEU A 293 1.16 22.18 11.67
CA LEU A 293 2.29 22.32 10.75
C LEU A 293 1.88 22.13 9.28
N LEU A 294 0.97 21.19 8.98
CA LEU A 294 0.53 20.90 7.61
C LEU A 294 -0.58 21.86 7.18
N SER A 295 -0.45 22.36 5.95
CA SER A 295 -1.53 23.04 5.23
C SER A 295 -2.45 22.02 4.57
N GLU A 296 -3.74 22.30 4.46
CA GLU A 296 -4.67 21.40 3.77
C GLU A 296 -4.42 21.36 2.25
N SER A 297 -4.86 20.28 1.59
CA SER A 297 -4.75 20.15 0.14
C SER A 297 -5.52 21.22 -0.63
N VAL A 298 -4.82 21.97 -1.47
CA VAL A 298 -5.43 22.98 -2.36
C VAL A 298 -6.45 22.33 -3.28
N ARG A 299 -6.15 21.14 -3.85
CA ARG A 299 -7.09 20.41 -4.71
C ARG A 299 -8.36 20.04 -3.96
N TRP A 300 -8.22 19.55 -2.73
CA TRP A 300 -9.38 19.20 -1.92
C TRP A 300 -10.22 20.45 -1.60
N LEU A 301 -9.59 21.55 -1.21
CA LEU A 301 -10.27 22.81 -0.92
C LEU A 301 -11.06 23.32 -2.14
N LEU A 302 -10.46 23.29 -3.33
CA LEU A 302 -11.14 23.64 -4.59
C LEU A 302 -12.32 22.70 -4.89
N SER A 303 -12.14 21.37 -4.71
CA SER A 303 -13.21 20.38 -4.91
C SER A 303 -14.41 20.59 -3.97
N LYS A 304 -14.16 21.11 -2.76
CA LYS A 304 -15.19 21.43 -1.75
C LYS A 304 -15.71 22.86 -1.84
N ARG A 305 -15.31 23.63 -2.86
CA ARG A 305 -15.68 25.04 -3.06
C ARG A 305 -15.27 25.94 -1.89
N LYS A 306 -14.24 25.56 -1.13
CA LYS A 306 -13.67 26.34 -0.02
C LYS A 306 -12.61 27.31 -0.53
N TYR A 307 -13.06 28.25 -1.36
CA TYR A 307 -12.17 29.10 -2.14
C TYR A 307 -11.33 30.08 -1.31
N ALA A 308 -11.88 30.62 -0.22
CA ALA A 308 -11.15 31.51 0.67
C ALA A 308 -9.96 30.80 1.38
N GLU A 309 -10.19 29.57 1.84
CA GLU A 309 -9.13 28.74 2.43
C GLU A 309 -8.09 28.36 1.36
N ALA A 310 -8.53 27.98 0.15
CA ALA A 310 -7.64 27.66 -0.96
C ALA A 310 -6.73 28.83 -1.33
N ARG A 311 -7.27 30.05 -1.38
CA ARG A 311 -6.54 31.30 -1.61
C ARG A 311 -5.44 31.51 -0.57
N THR A 312 -5.79 31.38 0.71
CA THR A 312 -4.85 31.55 1.82
C THR A 312 -3.68 30.56 1.73
N VAL A 313 -3.96 29.31 1.36
CA VAL A 313 -2.90 28.30 1.16
C VAL A 313 -2.03 28.64 -0.05
N LEU A 314 -2.62 29.02 -1.19
CA LEU A 314 -1.88 29.40 -2.40
C LEU A 314 -0.97 30.61 -2.17
N GLU A 315 -1.45 31.63 -1.45
CA GLU A 315 -0.63 32.79 -1.06
C GLU A 315 0.53 32.38 -0.14
N LYS A 316 0.30 31.46 0.80
CA LYS A 316 1.36 30.89 1.66
C LYS A 316 2.41 30.15 0.83
N VAL A 317 2.00 29.37 -0.17
CA VAL A 317 2.90 28.67 -1.10
C VAL A 317 3.72 29.68 -1.90
N ALA A 318 3.08 30.72 -2.44
CA ALA A 318 3.73 31.79 -3.21
C ALA A 318 4.81 32.49 -2.36
N ARG A 319 4.49 32.84 -1.12
CA ARG A 319 5.43 33.45 -0.16
C ARG A 319 6.61 32.54 0.15
N PHE A 320 6.36 31.25 0.46
CA PHE A 320 7.43 30.29 0.77
C PHE A 320 8.36 30.02 -0.42
N ASN A 321 7.80 29.91 -1.63
CA ASN A 321 8.57 29.65 -2.84
C ASN A 321 9.16 30.92 -3.47
N LYS A 322 8.94 32.10 -2.85
CA LYS A 322 9.34 33.42 -3.37
C LYS A 322 8.85 33.65 -4.81
N LYS A 323 7.62 33.22 -5.08
CA LYS A 323 6.92 33.38 -6.37
C LYS A 323 5.74 34.34 -6.20
N GLN A 324 5.36 34.98 -7.29
CA GLN A 324 4.18 35.83 -7.38
C GLN A 324 3.08 35.02 -8.07
N ILE A 325 1.88 35.01 -7.51
CA ILE A 325 0.70 34.45 -8.17
C ILE A 325 -0.13 35.61 -8.73
N SER A 326 -0.60 35.48 -9.96
CA SER A 326 -1.45 36.49 -10.57
C SER A 326 -2.82 36.50 -9.89
N GLU A 327 -3.31 37.67 -9.46
CA GLU A 327 -4.67 37.82 -8.90
C GLU A 327 -5.72 37.28 -9.87
N LYS A 328 -5.52 37.46 -11.18
CA LYS A 328 -6.42 36.91 -12.21
C LYS A 328 -6.47 35.38 -12.20
N SER A 329 -5.33 34.73 -11.98
CA SER A 329 -5.24 33.27 -11.89
C SER A 329 -5.88 32.76 -10.59
N LEU A 330 -5.64 33.47 -9.49
CA LEU A 330 -6.25 33.20 -8.19
C LEU A 330 -7.77 33.36 -8.21
N GLU A 331 -8.28 34.44 -8.83
CA GLU A 331 -9.71 34.68 -9.04
C GLU A 331 -10.33 33.62 -9.96
N SER A 332 -9.64 33.23 -11.04
CA SER A 332 -10.15 32.20 -11.96
C SER A 332 -10.31 30.82 -11.31
N LEU A 333 -9.44 30.48 -10.34
CA LEU A 333 -9.52 29.24 -9.56
C LEU A 333 -10.58 29.31 -8.44
N THR A 334 -10.84 30.51 -7.91
CA THR A 334 -11.72 30.72 -6.75
C THR A 334 -13.15 31.12 -7.12
N ASN A 335 -13.37 31.63 -8.33
CA ASN A 335 -14.67 31.99 -8.88
C ASN A 335 -14.79 31.44 -10.30
N PRO A 336 -15.01 30.12 -10.48
CA PRO A 336 -15.25 29.58 -11.81
C PRO A 336 -16.51 30.22 -12.41
N PRO A 337 -16.51 30.60 -13.70
CA PRO A 337 -17.68 31.21 -14.33
C PRO A 337 -18.89 30.29 -14.17
N SER A 338 -20.02 30.86 -13.76
CA SER A 338 -21.29 30.14 -13.58
C SER A 338 -21.58 29.34 -14.84
N ALA A 339 -21.75 28.03 -14.70
CA ALA A 339 -22.19 27.18 -15.79
C ALA A 339 -23.48 27.77 -16.39
N PRO A 340 -23.61 27.88 -17.73
CA PRO A 340 -24.84 28.35 -18.34
C PRO A 340 -26.00 27.45 -17.85
N PRO A 341 -27.17 28.03 -17.55
CA PRO A 341 -28.32 27.24 -17.12
C PRO A 341 -28.64 26.18 -18.17
N SER A 342 -28.72 24.93 -17.71
CA SER A 342 -29.09 23.74 -18.49
C SER A 342 -30.53 23.78 -18.95
#